data_AF-A0A369SKK1-F1
#
_entry.id   AF-A0A369SKK1-F1
#
_cell.length_a   1.000
_cell.length_b   1.000
_cell.length_c   1.000
_cell.angle_alpha   90.00
_cell.angle_beta   90.00
_cell.angle_gamma   90.00
#
_symmetry.space_group_name_H-M   'P 1'
#
loop_
_entity.id
_entity.type
_entity.pdbx_description
1 polymer ?
#
loop_
_entity_poly.entity_id
_entity_poly.type
_entity_poly.pdbx_seq_one_letter_code
_entity_poly.pdbx_strand_id
1 'polypeptide(L)'
;MLSAAGVITLFRNPVRVCRIVSNSLVQVAHLSTVIPKKPKRASTDTMLKIDNGTVIPFRNSYLMYMTDRWNQAKESGQVPEIREFTEESSSNWRNMSEEEKEEYHQRAQIDRNRFSREMMTYNELLEDRETREAVERQELAKLNKKISSAVKNQDWLKELSSNYRNLDSESKERYSDIARKVREQRQLECERLSAIHGDPLSIKENIEKLMKRRPVAKKLLK
;
A
#
# COMPACT_ATOMS: atom_id res chain seq x y z
N MET A 1 50.38 29.50 -49.76
CA MET A 1 49.44 30.39 -49.05
C MET A 1 48.25 29.55 -48.59
N LEU A 2 48.35 28.92 -47.42
CA LEU A 2 47.26 28.16 -46.77
C LEU A 2 47.08 28.75 -45.36
N SER A 3 45.86 29.19 -45.07
CA SER A 3 45.52 30.03 -43.92
C SER A 3 45.12 29.20 -42.69
N ALA A 4 45.29 29.85 -41.55
CA ALA A 4 45.39 29.35 -40.19
C ALA A 4 44.19 28.56 -39.66
N ALA A 5 44.53 27.49 -38.96
CA ALA A 5 43.71 26.84 -37.96
C ALA A 5 43.49 27.77 -36.75
N GLY A 6 42.30 27.68 -36.16
CA GLY A 6 42.04 28.19 -34.83
C GLY A 6 40.64 28.77 -34.70
N VAL A 7 39.97 28.35 -33.63
CA VAL A 7 38.83 28.99 -32.94
C VAL A 7 37.55 28.12 -32.91
N ILE A 8 37.51 27.33 -31.83
CA ILE A 8 36.37 27.10 -30.93
C ILE A 8 35.32 26.07 -31.40
N THR A 9 35.55 24.82 -30.98
CA THR A 9 34.49 23.85 -30.68
C THR A 9 34.49 23.62 -29.17
N LEU A 10 33.56 24.25 -28.45
CA LEU A 10 33.40 24.06 -27.01
C LEU A 10 32.18 23.17 -26.71
N PHE A 11 32.52 22.04 -26.08
CA PHE A 11 31.85 21.40 -24.94
C PHE A 11 30.47 20.74 -25.10
N ARG A 12 30.60 19.47 -25.45
CA ARG A 12 29.82 18.31 -25.00
C ARG A 12 29.94 18.14 -23.46
N ASN A 13 28.82 17.82 -22.80
CA ASN A 13 28.70 16.94 -21.63
C ASN A 13 29.18 17.43 -20.22
N PRO A 14 28.27 17.74 -19.28
CA PRO A 14 28.62 18.01 -17.88
C PRO A 14 28.27 16.84 -16.95
N VAL A 15 29.22 15.93 -16.73
CA VAL A 15 29.27 15.11 -15.52
C VAL A 15 30.73 15.08 -15.06
N ARG A 16 30.97 15.36 -13.77
CA ARG A 16 32.23 15.26 -13.00
C ARG A 16 33.01 16.55 -12.75
N VAL A 17 32.63 17.27 -11.69
CA VAL A 17 33.52 18.04 -10.81
C VAL A 17 32.80 17.99 -9.44
N CYS A 18 33.32 17.45 -8.34
CA CYS A 18 34.54 17.84 -7.63
C CYS A 18 34.91 16.74 -6.62
N ARG A 19 36.16 16.28 -6.63
CA ARG A 19 36.78 15.46 -5.58
C ARG A 19 38.11 16.14 -5.27
N ILE A 20 38.48 16.14 -3.98
CA ILE A 20 39.75 16.63 -3.38
C ILE A 20 39.66 18.06 -2.83
N VAL A 21 39.35 18.16 -1.53
CA VAL A 21 40.22 18.87 -0.57
C VAL A 21 40.42 17.95 0.64
N SER A 22 41.65 17.99 1.13
CA SER A 22 42.38 17.03 1.95
C SER A 22 42.04 17.00 3.44
N ASN A 23 42.30 15.82 4.01
CA ASN A 23 42.44 15.48 5.42
C ASN A 23 43.25 16.50 6.25
N SER A 24 42.70 16.90 7.39
CA SER A 24 43.43 17.25 8.61
C SER A 24 42.43 17.45 9.77
N LEU A 25 42.34 16.45 10.66
CA LEU A 25 42.03 16.51 12.10
C LEU A 25 41.41 15.19 12.57
N VAL A 26 42.31 14.31 13.00
CA VAL A 26 42.02 13.17 13.88
C VAL A 26 41.93 13.72 15.31
N GLN A 27 41.09 13.06 16.14
CA GLN A 27 40.85 13.21 17.59
C GLN A 27 39.82 14.26 18.04
N VAL A 28 38.55 13.83 18.10
CA VAL A 28 37.79 13.86 19.37
C VAL A 28 37.05 12.54 19.52
N ALA A 29 37.13 12.02 20.74
CA ALA A 29 36.74 10.71 21.20
C ALA A 29 35.24 10.40 21.09
N HIS A 30 34.99 9.09 20.95
CA HIS A 30 33.94 8.33 21.65
C HIS A 30 32.78 9.12 22.24
N LEU A 31 31.76 9.37 21.41
CA LEU A 31 30.38 9.31 21.86
C LEU A 31 29.67 8.25 21.05
N SER A 32 29.63 7.06 21.67
CA SER A 32 28.69 5.99 21.43
C SER A 32 27.34 6.57 21.01
N THR A 33 27.02 6.49 19.72
CA THR A 33 25.64 6.56 19.27
C THR A 33 24.97 5.26 19.68
N VAL A 34 24.60 5.21 20.96
CA VAL A 34 23.54 4.34 21.46
C VAL A 34 22.33 4.67 20.61
N ILE A 35 22.11 3.89 19.56
CA ILE A 35 20.81 3.84 18.89
C ILE A 35 19.84 3.41 19.98
N PRO A 36 18.90 4.27 20.43
CA PRO A 36 17.91 3.82 21.39
C PRO A 36 17.13 2.70 20.73
N LYS A 37 17.28 1.48 21.26
CA LYS A 37 16.35 0.39 20.96
C LYS A 37 14.96 0.96 21.25
N LYS A 38 14.09 0.98 20.24
CA LYS A 38 12.69 1.45 20.38
C LYS A 38 12.13 0.86 21.67
N PRO A 39 11.51 1.66 22.56
CA PRO A 39 10.93 1.11 23.78
C PRO A 39 9.93 0.03 23.39
N LYS A 40 10.03 -1.15 24.01
CA LYS A 40 8.95 -2.14 23.98
C LYS A 40 7.70 -1.40 24.45
N ARG A 41 6.69 -1.31 23.56
CA ARG A 41 5.46 -0.56 23.86
C ARG A 41 4.91 -1.04 25.21
N ALA A 42 4.77 -0.09 26.13
CA ALA A 42 4.06 -0.30 27.38
C ALA A 42 2.64 -0.78 27.08
N SER A 43 2.13 -1.66 27.93
CA SER A 43 0.78 -2.22 27.84
C SER A 43 -0.26 -1.10 27.80
N THR A 44 -0.93 -0.94 26.65
CA THR A 44 -2.08 -0.04 26.48
C THR A 44 -3.34 -0.87 26.47
N ASP A 45 -3.98 -1.02 27.64
CA ASP A 45 -5.30 -1.66 27.76
C ASP A 45 -6.45 -0.73 27.30
N THR A 46 -6.15 0.41 26.67
CA THR A 46 -7.15 1.45 26.33
C THR A 46 -7.01 2.06 24.94
N MET A 47 -6.06 1.60 24.10
CA MET A 47 -5.92 2.10 22.73
C MET A 47 -6.47 1.08 21.73
N LEU A 48 -7.21 1.56 20.73
CA LEU A 48 -7.66 0.76 19.58
C LEU A 48 -6.48 -0.03 19.02
N LYS A 49 -6.62 -1.36 18.95
CA LYS A 49 -5.63 -2.22 18.28
C LYS A 49 -5.77 -2.06 16.77
N ILE A 50 -5.14 -1.01 16.23
CA ILE A 50 -5.08 -0.73 14.80
C ILE A 50 -3.76 -1.28 14.23
N ASP A 51 -3.85 -2.14 13.23
CA ASP A 51 -2.71 -2.55 12.40
C ASP A 51 -2.91 -2.03 10.97
N ASN A 52 -1.94 -1.28 10.45
CA ASN A 52 -1.95 -0.71 9.09
C ASN A 52 -3.22 0.10 8.71
N GLY A 53 -3.92 0.67 9.69
CA GLY A 53 -5.17 1.43 9.49
C GLY A 53 -6.44 0.58 9.56
N THR A 54 -6.35 -0.70 9.91
CA THR A 54 -7.49 -1.61 10.06
C THR A 54 -7.61 -2.08 11.51
N VAL A 55 -8.84 -2.18 12.02
CA VAL A 55 -9.12 -2.77 13.33
C VAL A 55 -8.71 -4.24 13.32
N ILE A 56 -7.93 -4.65 14.32
CA ILE A 56 -7.51 -6.05 14.45
C ILE A 56 -8.75 -6.91 14.76
N PRO A 57 -9.02 -7.98 13.99
CA PRO A 57 -10.18 -8.84 14.22
C PRO A 57 -10.14 -9.50 15.61
N PHE A 58 -11.32 -9.87 16.13
CA PHE A 58 -11.36 -10.66 17.37
C PHE A 58 -10.77 -12.06 17.15
N ARG A 59 -10.17 -12.62 18.20
CA ARG A 59 -9.65 -13.98 18.22
C ARG A 59 -10.70 -14.91 18.84
N ASN A 60 -10.98 -16.01 18.16
CA ASN A 60 -11.81 -17.07 18.72
C ASN A 60 -11.03 -17.91 19.76
N SER A 61 -11.74 -18.73 20.53
CA SER A 61 -11.16 -19.51 21.64
C SER A 61 -10.01 -20.41 21.19
N TYR A 62 -10.17 -21.12 20.07
CA TYR A 62 -9.13 -21.97 19.49
C TYR A 62 -7.86 -21.19 19.09
N LEU A 63 -8.01 -20.01 18.48
CA LEU A 63 -6.85 -19.16 18.12
C LEU A 63 -6.11 -18.63 19.35
N MET A 64 -6.81 -18.39 20.45
CA MET A 64 -6.18 -18.02 21.72
C MET A 64 -5.38 -19.19 22.29
N TYR A 65 -5.96 -20.39 22.33
CA TYR A 65 -5.27 -21.63 22.70
C TYR A 65 -4.01 -21.88 21.86
N MET A 66 -4.13 -21.78 20.54
CA MET A 66 -3.01 -21.94 19.61
C MET A 66 -1.89 -20.92 19.88
N THR A 67 -2.25 -19.67 20.19
CA THR A 67 -1.28 -18.62 20.51
C THR A 67 -0.53 -18.96 21.80
N ASP A 68 -1.24 -19.41 22.83
CA ASP A 68 -0.64 -19.73 24.13
C ASP A 68 0.27 -20.96 24.02
N ARG A 69 -0.17 -22.02 23.33
CA ARG A 69 0.65 -23.21 23.03
C ARG A 69 1.91 -22.86 22.26
N TRP A 70 1.80 -21.98 21.27
CA TRP A 70 2.95 -21.53 20.48
C TRP A 70 3.94 -20.71 21.31
N ASN A 71 3.44 -19.88 22.23
CA ASN A 71 4.28 -19.11 23.15
C ASN A 71 4.96 -20.03 24.17
N GLN A 72 4.27 -21.04 24.71
CA GLN A 72 4.85 -22.05 25.59
C GLN A 72 5.98 -22.81 24.91
N ALA A 73 5.80 -23.22 23.65
CA ALA A 73 6.85 -23.89 22.86
C ALA A 73 8.07 -22.98 22.63
N LYS A 74 7.84 -21.68 22.35
CA LYS A 74 8.92 -20.71 22.24
C LYS A 74 9.69 -20.52 23.56
N GLU A 75 8.99 -20.48 24.68
CA GLU A 75 9.60 -20.32 26.00
C GLU A 75 10.40 -21.56 26.42
N SER A 76 9.96 -22.76 26.02
CA SER A 76 10.72 -24.00 26.24
C SER A 76 11.93 -24.16 25.29
N GLY A 77 12.12 -23.24 24.33
CA GLY A 77 13.21 -23.27 23.36
C GLY A 77 13.02 -24.27 22.23
N GLN A 78 11.90 -24.99 22.19
CA GLN A 78 11.53 -25.89 21.10
C GLN A 78 10.57 -25.15 20.17
N VAL A 79 11.05 -24.65 19.03
CA VAL A 79 10.17 -24.11 17.98
C VAL A 79 9.78 -25.28 17.07
N PRO A 80 8.55 -25.84 17.21
CA PRO A 80 8.13 -26.97 16.40
C PRO A 80 7.94 -26.54 14.94
N GLU A 81 8.00 -27.51 14.03
CA GLU A 81 7.59 -27.29 12.66
C GLU A 81 6.11 -26.88 12.64
N ILE A 82 5.78 -25.81 11.90
CA ILE A 82 4.45 -25.22 11.89
C ILE A 82 3.38 -26.25 11.54
N ARG A 83 3.66 -27.12 10.56
CA ARG A 83 2.71 -28.14 10.11
C ARG A 83 2.38 -29.12 11.23
N GLU A 84 3.38 -29.76 11.80
CA GLU A 84 3.22 -30.74 12.89
C GLU A 84 2.53 -30.10 14.11
N PHE A 85 2.94 -28.87 14.46
CA PHE A 85 2.33 -28.13 15.56
C PHE A 85 0.84 -27.87 15.36
N THR A 86 0.44 -27.48 14.15
CA THR A 86 -0.98 -27.20 13.85
C THR A 86 -1.83 -28.49 13.90
N GLU A 87 -1.28 -29.60 13.40
CA GLU A 87 -1.93 -30.91 13.44
C GLU A 87 -2.09 -31.38 14.90
N GLU A 88 -1.02 -31.36 15.69
CA GLU A 88 -1.03 -31.73 17.11
C GLU A 88 -1.99 -30.85 17.93
N SER A 89 -1.93 -29.53 17.75
CA SER A 89 -2.78 -28.59 18.48
C SER A 89 -4.25 -28.77 18.13
N SER A 90 -4.58 -29.14 16.89
CA SER A 90 -5.96 -29.45 16.50
C SER A 90 -6.48 -30.74 17.17
N SER A 91 -5.63 -31.76 17.32
CA SER A 91 -5.95 -33.01 18.01
C SER A 91 -6.14 -32.78 19.51
N ASN A 92 -5.20 -32.07 20.13
CA ASN A 92 -5.25 -31.72 21.55
C ASN A 92 -6.51 -30.91 21.87
N TRP A 93 -6.84 -29.89 21.07
CA TRP A 93 -8.07 -29.12 21.28
C TRP A 93 -9.34 -29.96 21.22
N ARG A 94 -9.40 -30.99 20.35
CA ARG A 94 -10.57 -31.88 20.30
C ARG A 94 -10.68 -32.74 21.58
N ASN A 95 -9.54 -33.19 22.11
CA ASN A 95 -9.46 -34.06 23.28
C ASN A 95 -9.49 -33.32 24.63
N MET A 96 -9.29 -32.00 24.64
CA MET A 96 -9.38 -31.17 25.84
C MET A 96 -10.78 -31.21 26.46
N SER A 97 -10.83 -31.12 27.78
CA SER A 97 -12.10 -31.06 28.52
C SER A 97 -12.82 -29.75 28.26
N GLU A 98 -14.14 -29.72 28.49
CA GLU A 98 -14.91 -28.49 28.34
C GLU A 98 -14.50 -27.44 29.38
N GLU A 99 -14.08 -27.86 30.57
CA GLU A 99 -13.58 -26.97 31.63
C GLU A 99 -12.32 -26.24 31.21
N GLU A 100 -11.38 -26.92 30.55
CA GLU A 100 -10.16 -26.29 30.02
C GLU A 100 -10.46 -25.37 28.84
N LYS A 101 -11.45 -25.72 28.01
CA LYS A 101 -11.90 -24.87 26.89
C LYS A 101 -12.62 -23.63 27.37
N GLU A 102 -13.36 -23.73 28.47
CA GLU A 102 -14.19 -22.65 28.99
C GLU A 102 -13.37 -21.39 29.31
N GLU A 103 -12.14 -21.54 29.82
CA GLU A 103 -11.22 -20.41 30.01
C GLU A 103 -10.98 -19.65 28.69
N TYR A 104 -10.71 -20.37 27.60
CA TYR A 104 -10.50 -19.78 26.29
C TYR A 104 -11.80 -19.22 25.69
N HIS A 105 -12.96 -19.82 25.98
CA HIS A 105 -14.26 -19.29 25.57
C HIS A 105 -14.55 -17.95 26.25
N GLN A 106 -14.29 -17.83 27.55
CA GLN A 106 -14.44 -16.56 28.29
C GLN A 106 -13.50 -15.49 27.75
N ARG A 107 -12.23 -15.83 27.53
CA ARG A 107 -11.24 -14.92 26.94
C ARG A 107 -11.65 -14.47 25.53
N ALA A 108 -12.17 -15.38 24.71
CA ALA A 108 -12.66 -15.05 23.37
C ALA A 108 -13.90 -14.15 23.40
N GLN A 109 -14.78 -14.33 24.39
CA GLN A 109 -15.96 -13.49 24.57
C GLN A 109 -15.57 -12.06 24.99
N ILE A 110 -14.58 -11.93 25.87
CA ILE A 110 -13.99 -10.62 26.22
C ILE A 110 -13.39 -9.96 24.96
N ASP A 111 -12.67 -10.72 24.14
CA ASP A 111 -12.06 -10.22 22.90
C ASP A 111 -13.09 -9.80 21.85
N ARG A 112 -14.20 -10.53 21.77
CA ARG A 112 -15.35 -10.16 20.93
C ARG A 112 -15.95 -8.82 21.37
N ASN A 113 -16.11 -8.61 22.68
CA ASN A 113 -16.61 -7.34 23.23
C ASN A 113 -15.64 -6.18 22.97
N ARG A 114 -14.32 -6.43 23.07
CA ARG A 114 -13.28 -5.48 22.67
C ARG A 114 -13.44 -5.09 21.19
N PHE A 115 -13.47 -6.07 20.29
CA PHE A 115 -13.59 -5.82 18.86
C PHE A 115 -14.87 -5.07 18.49
N SER A 116 -16.00 -5.39 19.12
CA SER A 116 -17.26 -4.68 18.91
C SER A 116 -17.11 -3.18 19.22
N ARG A 117 -16.51 -2.84 20.38
CA ARG A 117 -16.22 -1.44 20.75
C ARG A 117 -15.28 -0.75 19.76
N GLU A 118 -14.20 -1.44 19.37
CA GLU A 118 -13.23 -0.89 18.41
C GLU A 118 -13.85 -0.65 17.03
N MET A 119 -14.75 -1.54 16.58
CA MET A 119 -15.46 -1.40 15.32
C MET A 119 -16.47 -0.25 15.33
N MET A 120 -17.14 0.01 16.45
CA MET A 120 -18.02 1.18 16.58
C MET A 120 -17.22 2.47 16.37
N THR A 121 -16.10 2.63 17.07
CA THR A 121 -15.22 3.79 16.89
C THR A 121 -14.63 3.88 15.49
N TYR A 122 -14.26 2.75 14.88
CA TYR A 122 -13.78 2.74 13.50
C TYR A 122 -14.86 3.16 12.49
N ASN A 123 -16.10 2.71 12.68
CA ASN A 123 -17.21 3.11 11.84
C ASN A 123 -17.51 4.61 11.99
N GLU A 124 -17.51 5.14 13.22
CA GLU A 124 -17.63 6.58 13.48
C GLU A 124 -16.52 7.37 12.76
N LEU A 125 -15.27 6.90 12.82
CA LEU A 125 -14.16 7.51 12.10
C LEU A 125 -14.32 7.46 10.58
N LEU A 126 -15.01 6.45 10.03
CA LEU A 126 -15.29 6.33 8.59
C LEU A 126 -16.43 7.24 8.10
N GLU A 127 -17.25 7.79 8.99
CA GLU A 127 -18.27 8.77 8.61
C GLU A 127 -17.66 10.08 8.13
N ASP A 128 -16.44 10.39 8.59
CA ASP A 128 -15.67 11.50 8.06
C ASP A 128 -15.27 11.25 6.60
N ARG A 129 -15.71 12.13 5.69
CA ARG A 129 -15.46 11.99 4.25
C ARG A 129 -13.95 11.82 3.92
N GLU A 130 -13.09 12.53 4.63
CA GLU A 130 -11.64 12.52 4.40
C GLU A 130 -10.99 11.18 4.75
N THR A 131 -11.46 10.51 5.81
CA THR A 131 -10.93 9.20 6.23
C THR A 131 -11.37 8.11 5.27
N ARG A 132 -12.63 8.15 4.80
CA ARG A 132 -13.16 7.25 3.77
C ARG A 132 -12.36 7.35 2.47
N GLU A 133 -12.12 8.57 2.00
CA GLU A 133 -11.32 8.80 0.79
C GLU A 133 -9.85 8.35 0.96
N ALA A 134 -9.31 8.39 2.17
CA ALA A 134 -7.95 7.91 2.47
C ALA A 134 -7.87 6.38 2.48
N VAL A 135 -8.88 5.69 3.06
CA VAL A 135 -8.99 4.22 3.03
C VAL A 135 -9.14 3.73 1.60
N GLU A 136 -10.04 4.34 0.82
CA GLU A 136 -10.24 3.98 -0.59
C GLU A 136 -8.94 4.15 -1.41
N ARG A 137 -8.21 5.25 -1.19
CA ARG A 137 -6.88 5.44 -1.81
C ARG A 137 -5.89 4.33 -1.44
N GLN A 138 -5.89 3.90 -0.17
CA GLN A 138 -5.00 2.84 0.29
C GLN A 138 -5.37 1.48 -0.34
N GLU A 139 -6.66 1.17 -0.45
CA GLU A 139 -7.16 -0.04 -1.11
C GLU A 139 -6.84 -0.07 -2.60
N LEU A 140 -7.07 1.05 -3.30
CA LEU A 140 -6.69 1.22 -4.70
C LEU A 140 -5.18 1.05 -4.89
N ALA A 141 -4.35 1.57 -3.99
CA ALA A 141 -2.91 1.37 -4.04
C ALA A 141 -2.50 -0.12 -3.87
N LYS A 142 -3.17 -0.85 -2.97
CA LYS A 142 -2.97 -2.30 -2.79
C LYS A 142 -3.35 -3.07 -4.05
N LEU A 143 -4.51 -2.76 -4.64
CA LEU A 143 -4.97 -3.36 -5.90
C LEU A 143 -4.00 -3.06 -7.05
N ASN A 144 -3.58 -1.80 -7.21
CA ASN A 144 -2.64 -1.42 -8.25
C ASN A 144 -1.29 -2.12 -8.09
N LYS A 145 -0.81 -2.32 -6.85
CA LYS A 145 0.40 -3.11 -6.60
C LYS A 145 0.23 -4.57 -7.01
N LYS A 146 -0.92 -5.19 -6.68
CA LYS A 146 -1.25 -6.57 -7.10
C LYS A 146 -1.32 -6.70 -8.62
N ILE A 147 -2.02 -5.78 -9.27
CA ILE A 147 -2.12 -5.73 -10.74
C ILE A 147 -0.72 -5.56 -11.35
N SER A 148 0.08 -4.61 -10.85
CA SER A 148 1.45 -4.39 -11.33
C SER A 148 2.32 -5.63 -11.17
N SER A 149 2.25 -6.35 -10.05
CA SER A 149 2.98 -7.60 -9.89
C SER A 149 2.47 -8.72 -10.81
N ALA A 150 1.16 -8.80 -11.05
CA ALA A 150 0.59 -9.78 -11.97
C ALA A 150 1.00 -9.50 -13.43
N VAL A 151 1.06 -8.22 -13.82
CA VAL A 151 1.53 -7.78 -15.14
C VAL A 151 3.03 -8.00 -15.33
N LYS A 152 3.84 -7.91 -14.25
CA LYS A 152 5.28 -8.20 -14.29
C LYS A 152 5.58 -9.68 -14.56
N ASN A 153 4.70 -10.59 -14.18
CA ASN A 153 4.78 -12.01 -14.55
C ASN A 153 4.25 -12.18 -15.98
N GLN A 154 5.04 -11.70 -16.94
CA GLN A 154 4.66 -11.34 -18.30
C GLN A 154 4.53 -12.52 -19.27
N ASP A 155 4.67 -13.75 -18.80
CA ASP A 155 4.81 -14.92 -19.68
C ASP A 155 3.52 -15.24 -20.43
N TRP A 156 2.37 -15.13 -19.76
CA TRP A 156 1.05 -15.26 -20.40
C TRP A 156 0.76 -14.11 -21.39
N LEU A 157 1.32 -12.91 -21.16
CA LEU A 157 1.20 -11.78 -22.11
C LEU A 157 2.01 -12.00 -23.38
N LYS A 158 3.18 -12.63 -23.28
CA LYS A 158 3.98 -13.02 -24.45
C LYS A 158 3.24 -14.08 -25.27
N GLU A 159 2.64 -15.06 -24.59
CA GLU A 159 1.81 -16.11 -25.22
C GLU A 159 0.59 -15.51 -25.93
N LEU A 160 -0.17 -14.65 -25.26
CA LEU A 160 -1.29 -13.94 -25.88
C LEU A 160 -0.88 -13.07 -27.07
N SER A 161 0.26 -12.38 -26.98
CA SER A 161 0.77 -11.58 -28.11
C SER A 161 1.13 -12.45 -29.32
N SER A 162 1.75 -13.62 -29.07
CA SER A 162 2.03 -14.61 -30.11
C SER A 162 0.74 -15.12 -30.76
N ASN A 163 -0.24 -15.51 -29.93
CA ASN A 163 -1.53 -16.01 -30.40
C ASN A 163 -2.31 -14.96 -31.21
N TYR A 164 -2.30 -13.69 -30.76
CA TYR A 164 -2.96 -12.60 -31.49
C TYR A 164 -2.30 -12.32 -32.85
N ARG A 165 -0.96 -12.42 -32.97
CA ARG A 165 -0.27 -12.24 -34.25
C ARG A 165 -0.71 -13.29 -35.26
N ASN A 166 -0.85 -14.54 -34.81
CA ASN A 166 -1.21 -15.69 -35.63
C ASN A 166 -2.72 -15.82 -35.90
N LEU A 167 -3.54 -14.93 -35.32
CA LEU A 167 -4.99 -14.95 -35.50
C LEU A 167 -5.38 -14.56 -36.95
N ASP A 168 -6.44 -15.16 -37.45
CA ASP A 168 -6.99 -14.86 -38.77
C ASP A 168 -7.62 -13.45 -38.83
N SER A 169 -7.84 -12.94 -40.04
CA SER A 169 -8.36 -11.59 -40.26
C SER A 169 -9.77 -11.39 -39.73
N GLU A 170 -10.64 -12.40 -39.84
CA GLU A 170 -12.04 -12.32 -39.39
C GLU A 170 -12.10 -12.23 -37.85
N SER A 171 -11.33 -13.06 -37.16
CA SER A 171 -11.23 -13.00 -35.70
C SER A 171 -10.63 -11.68 -35.20
N LYS A 172 -9.64 -11.12 -35.91
CA LYS A 172 -9.08 -9.78 -35.60
C LYS A 172 -10.12 -8.66 -35.78
N GLU A 173 -10.98 -8.78 -36.77
CA GLU A 173 -12.06 -7.82 -37.02
C GLU A 173 -13.05 -7.76 -35.85
N ARG A 174 -13.42 -8.92 -35.28
CA ARG A 174 -14.27 -8.98 -34.08
C ARG A 174 -13.69 -8.22 -32.89
N TYR A 175 -12.38 -8.31 -32.67
CA TYR A 175 -11.72 -7.54 -31.62
C TYR A 175 -11.66 -6.04 -31.94
N SER A 176 -11.45 -5.67 -33.20
CA SER A 176 -11.51 -4.28 -33.65
C SER A 176 -12.89 -3.65 -33.42
N ASP A 177 -13.96 -4.43 -33.68
CA ASP A 177 -15.34 -4.02 -33.44
C ASP A 177 -15.64 -3.80 -31.96
N ILE A 178 -15.16 -4.70 -31.10
CA ILE A 178 -15.26 -4.53 -29.65
C ILE A 178 -14.50 -3.26 -29.23
N ALA A 179 -13.27 -3.05 -29.73
CA ALA A 179 -12.49 -1.87 -29.42
C ALA A 179 -13.14 -0.56 -29.93
N ARG A 180 -13.87 -0.60 -31.04
CA ARG A 180 -14.68 0.52 -31.54
C ARG A 180 -15.86 0.81 -30.60
N LYS A 181 -16.65 -0.20 -30.22
CA LYS A 181 -17.77 -0.04 -29.28
C LYS A 181 -17.32 0.51 -27.93
N VAL A 182 -16.19 0.02 -27.40
CA VAL A 182 -15.63 0.52 -26.14
C VAL A 182 -15.20 1.99 -26.26
N ARG A 183 -14.63 2.41 -27.39
CA ARG A 183 -14.29 3.82 -27.64
C ARG A 183 -15.54 4.71 -27.71
N GLU A 184 -16.57 4.26 -28.41
CA GLU A 184 -17.85 4.97 -28.51
C GLU A 184 -18.53 5.09 -27.14
N GLN A 185 -18.59 4.01 -26.37
CA GLN A 185 -19.12 4.05 -25.00
C GLN A 185 -18.35 5.01 -24.10
N ARG A 186 -17.01 5.00 -24.19
CA ARG A 186 -16.18 5.94 -23.42
C ARG A 186 -16.45 7.38 -23.83
N GLN A 187 -16.63 7.64 -25.13
CA GLN A 187 -16.94 8.96 -25.64
C GLN A 187 -18.30 9.46 -25.13
N LEU A 188 -19.33 8.61 -25.20
CA LEU A 188 -20.66 8.90 -24.66
C LEU A 188 -20.63 9.17 -23.16
N GLU A 189 -19.85 8.40 -22.40
CA GLU A 189 -19.70 8.62 -20.95
C GLU A 189 -18.97 9.94 -20.66
N CYS A 190 -17.93 10.28 -21.42
CA CYS A 190 -17.28 11.59 -21.33
C CYS A 190 -18.25 12.73 -21.64
N GLU A 191 -19.09 12.59 -22.68
CA GLU A 191 -20.13 13.56 -23.03
C GLU A 191 -21.20 13.68 -21.94
N ARG A 192 -21.69 12.56 -21.41
CA ARG A 192 -22.62 12.51 -20.28
C ARG A 192 -22.05 13.24 -19.06
N LEU A 193 -20.80 12.95 -18.71
CA LEU A 193 -20.12 13.60 -17.59
C LEU A 193 -19.91 15.10 -17.84
N SER A 194 -19.60 15.50 -19.08
CA SER A 194 -19.47 16.91 -19.46
C SER A 194 -20.81 17.66 -19.44
N ALA A 195 -21.92 16.98 -19.72
CA ALA A 195 -23.25 17.58 -19.64
C ALA A 195 -23.68 17.80 -18.18
N ILE A 196 -23.29 16.90 -17.27
CA ILE A 196 -23.62 17.00 -15.84
C ILE A 196 -22.73 18.04 -15.14
N HIS A 197 -21.43 18.03 -15.42
CA HIS A 197 -20.45 18.84 -14.69
C HIS A 197 -19.98 20.10 -15.45
N GLY A 198 -20.39 20.27 -16.71
CA GLY A 198 -19.81 21.24 -17.63
C GLY A 198 -18.55 20.69 -18.33
N ASP A 199 -18.21 21.25 -19.49
CA ASP A 199 -17.04 20.85 -20.28
C ASP A 199 -15.76 20.87 -19.41
N PRO A 200 -15.00 19.76 -19.28
CA PRO A 200 -13.77 19.71 -18.50
C PRO A 200 -12.75 20.79 -18.87
N LEU A 201 -12.73 21.20 -20.14
CA LEU A 201 -11.90 22.31 -20.61
C LEU A 201 -12.42 23.66 -20.09
N SER A 202 -13.74 23.85 -20.03
CA SER A 202 -14.38 25.01 -19.40
C SER A 202 -14.15 25.06 -17.89
N ILE A 203 -14.14 23.92 -17.19
CA ILE A 203 -13.80 23.85 -15.76
C ILE A 203 -12.33 24.24 -15.55
N LYS A 204 -11.41 23.69 -16.35
CA LYS A 204 -9.98 24.01 -16.25
C LYS A 204 -9.69 25.48 -16.60
N GLU A 205 -10.32 26.02 -17.64
CA GLU A 205 -10.24 27.43 -18.01
C GLU A 205 -10.88 28.36 -16.96
N ASN A 206 -12.01 27.97 -16.35
CA ASN A 206 -12.65 28.75 -15.29
C ASN A 206 -11.80 28.73 -14.01
N ILE A 207 -11.19 27.61 -13.64
CA ILE A 207 -10.23 27.52 -12.54
C ILE A 207 -9.01 28.40 -12.85
N GLU A 208 -8.48 28.36 -14.07
CA GLU A 208 -7.33 29.19 -14.45
C GLU A 208 -7.66 30.70 -14.48
N LYS A 209 -8.86 31.08 -14.95
CA LYS A 209 -9.39 32.45 -14.88
C LYS A 209 -9.61 32.90 -13.43
N LEU A 210 -10.11 32.03 -12.56
CA LEU A 210 -10.27 32.30 -11.12
C LEU A 210 -8.91 32.48 -10.41
N MET A 211 -7.91 31.66 -10.78
CA MET A 211 -6.55 31.76 -10.25
C MET A 211 -5.84 33.03 -10.72
N LYS A 212 -6.06 33.48 -11.96
CA LYS A 212 -5.53 34.76 -12.48
C LYS A 212 -6.21 36.00 -11.86
N ARG A 213 -7.47 35.90 -11.44
CA ARG A 213 -8.25 37.00 -10.83
C ARG A 213 -7.93 37.27 -9.35
N ARG A 214 -7.23 36.38 -8.65
CA ARG A 214 -6.82 36.57 -7.25
C ARG A 214 -5.31 36.81 -7.11
N PRO A 215 -4.80 38.05 -7.28
CA PRO A 215 -3.41 38.36 -6.95
C PRO A 215 -3.13 38.36 -5.43
N VAL A 216 -4.16 38.19 -4.58
CA VAL A 216 -4.08 38.41 -3.13
C VAL A 216 -3.74 37.16 -2.30
N ALA A 217 -3.66 35.97 -2.90
CA ALA A 217 -3.33 34.74 -2.15
C ALA A 217 -1.82 34.53 -1.85
N LYS A 218 -0.97 35.54 -2.05
CA LYS A 218 0.45 35.50 -1.62
C LYS A 218 0.68 36.09 -0.21
N LYS A 219 -0.34 36.61 0.47
CA LYS A 219 -0.19 37.29 1.78
C LYS A 219 -0.61 36.48 3.01
N LEU A 220 -1.09 35.24 2.86
CA LEU A 220 -1.52 34.38 3.99
C LEU A 220 -0.59 33.20 4.26
N LEU A 221 0.63 33.21 3.71
CA LEU A 221 1.69 32.23 3.98
C LEU A 221 2.99 32.94 4.40
N LYS A 222 2.87 33.82 5.39
CA LYS A 222 3.97 34.25 6.27
C LYS A 222 3.51 34.10 7.71
#